data_AF-A0A1Y1LKR3-F1
#
_entry.id   AF-A0A1Y1LKR3-F1
#
_cell.length_a   1.000
_cell.length_b   1.000
_cell.length_c   1.000
_cell.angle_alpha   90.00
_cell.angle_beta   90.00
_cell.angle_gamma   90.00
#
_symmetry.space_group_name_H-M   'P 1'
#
loop_
_entity.id
_entity.type
_entity.pdbx_description
1 polymer ?
#
loop_
_entity_poly.entity_id
_entity_poly.type
_entity_poly.pdbx_seq_one_letter_code
_entity_poly.pdbx_strand_id
1 'polypeptide(L)'
;MRCPSLNFITLHYAYIFVMGLLSIPFLYLYGNISAIDAYFMGSSASTESGLNVANLNELKLYQQLYLYFTTVFTQMGFVNILVVVVRLYWFNKHLSSFDAMFSKALLSSMPVEEEAQTLRRTLAWNTENSRYLHQTHLGQQKPEPLAK
;
A
#
# COMPACT_ATOMS: atom_id res chain seq x y z
N MET A 1 16.65 -23.08 9.73
CA MET A 1 17.22 -21.73 9.90
C MET A 1 16.12 -20.81 10.41
N ARG A 2 16.19 -20.36 11.67
CA ARG A 2 15.24 -19.36 12.18
C ARG A 2 15.62 -18.03 11.54
N CYS A 3 14.80 -17.50 10.65
CA CYS A 3 14.97 -16.14 10.18
C CYS A 3 14.89 -15.22 11.40
N PRO A 4 15.92 -14.41 11.70
CA PRO A 4 15.82 -13.42 12.76
C PRO A 4 14.61 -12.53 12.44
N SER A 5 13.83 -12.17 13.46
CA SER A 5 12.72 -11.22 13.29
C SER A 5 13.30 -9.95 12.66
N LEU A 6 12.93 -9.68 11.40
CA LEU A 6 13.40 -8.50 10.67
C LEU A 6 12.76 -7.26 11.30
N ASN A 7 13.40 -6.77 12.37
CA ASN A 7 13.03 -5.53 13.02
C ASN A 7 13.59 -4.37 12.20
N PHE A 8 12.88 -3.24 12.23
CA PHE A 8 13.31 -2.00 11.58
C PHE A 8 14.75 -1.64 11.97
N ILE A 9 15.10 -1.77 13.26
CA ILE A 9 16.43 -1.43 13.78
C ILE A 9 17.53 -2.33 13.21
N THR A 10 17.27 -3.63 13.06
CA THR A 10 18.23 -4.57 12.48
C THR A 10 18.45 -4.28 11.01
N LEU A 11 17.38 -3.99 10.26
CA LEU A 11 17.47 -3.62 8.85
C LEU A 11 18.19 -2.28 8.66
N HIS A 12 17.91 -1.29 9.51
CA HIS A 12 18.52 0.03 9.47
C HIS A 12 20.04 -0.03 9.73
N TYR A 13 20.48 -0.77 10.76
CA TYR A 13 21.91 -0.95 11.01
C TYR A 13 22.62 -1.73 9.89
N ALA A 14 21.99 -2.78 9.36
CA ALA A 14 22.52 -3.51 8.21
C ALA A 14 22.66 -2.59 6.97
N TYR A 15 21.68 -1.71 6.76
CA TYR A 15 21.69 -0.72 5.68
C TYR A 15 22.86 0.27 5.81
N ILE A 16 23.09 0.86 6.99
CA ILE A 16 24.23 1.78 7.23
C ILE A 16 25.55 1.07 6.98
N PHE A 17 25.69 -0.18 7.44
CA PHE A 17 26.90 -0.98 7.23
C PHE A 17 27.16 -1.27 5.75
N VAL A 18 26.11 -1.60 4.98
CA VAL A 18 26.21 -1.81 3.53
C VAL A 18 26.56 -0.52 2.80
N MET A 19 26.00 0.64 3.20
CA MET A 19 26.36 1.94 2.61
C MET A 19 27.84 2.30 2.84
N GLY A 20 28.37 1.97 4.01
CA GLY A 20 29.80 2.07 4.29
C GLY A 20 30.64 1.17 3.37
N LEU A 21 30.26 -0.11 3.20
CA LEU A 21 30.97 -1.04 2.32
C LEU A 21 30.88 -0.68 0.83
N LEU A 22 29.74 -0.16 0.38
CA LEU A 22 29.54 0.29 -1.00
C LEU A 22 30.50 1.41 -1.38
N SER A 23 31.03 2.16 -0.41
CA SER A 23 31.99 3.22 -0.72
C SER A 23 33.24 2.69 -1.42
N ILE A 24 33.72 1.48 -1.11
CA ILE A 24 34.92 0.92 -1.71
C ILE A 24 34.81 0.89 -3.25
N PRO A 25 33.85 0.18 -3.87
CA PRO A 25 33.75 0.16 -5.33
C PRO A 25 33.46 1.52 -5.98
N PHE A 26 32.82 2.47 -5.29
CA PHE A 26 32.54 3.80 -5.87
C PHE A 26 33.72 4.76 -5.76
N LEU A 27 34.47 4.72 -4.65
CA LEU A 27 35.57 5.63 -4.37
C LEU A 27 36.92 5.10 -4.87
N TYR A 28 37.16 3.79 -4.77
CA TYR A 28 38.43 3.16 -5.12
C TYR A 28 38.63 2.98 -6.64
N LEU A 29 37.56 2.91 -7.43
CA LEU A 29 37.65 2.49 -8.85
C LEU A 29 38.55 3.37 -9.72
N TYR A 30 38.72 4.63 -9.33
CA TYR A 30 39.58 5.58 -10.04
C TYR A 30 41.04 5.56 -9.57
N GLY A 31 41.35 4.80 -8.51
CA GLY A 31 42.71 4.57 -8.04
C GLY A 31 43.39 5.78 -7.41
N ASN A 32 42.67 6.87 -7.15
CA ASN A 32 43.24 8.10 -6.58
C ASN A 32 43.30 8.09 -5.04
N ILE A 33 42.57 7.18 -4.39
CA ILE A 33 42.53 7.05 -2.94
C ILE A 33 42.73 5.59 -2.53
N SER A 34 43.35 5.37 -1.37
CA SER A 34 43.53 4.03 -0.80
C SER A 34 42.17 3.39 -0.50
N ALA A 35 42.07 2.06 -0.61
CA ALA A 35 40.85 1.33 -0.25
C ALA A 35 40.47 1.53 1.23
N ILE A 36 41.45 1.70 2.12
CA ILE A 36 41.23 1.99 3.54
C ILE A 36 40.59 3.38 3.72
N ASP A 37 41.11 4.38 3.01
CA ASP A 37 40.63 5.76 3.09
C ASP A 37 39.26 5.89 2.44
N ALA A 38 39.03 5.15 1.35
CA ALA A 38 37.72 5.05 0.70
C ALA A 38 36.66 4.50 1.65
N TYR A 39 36.94 3.37 2.31
CA TYR A 39 36.04 2.77 3.29
C TYR A 39 35.80 3.70 4.48
N PHE A 40 36.86 4.27 5.04
CA PHE A 40 36.75 5.15 6.20
C PHE A 40 35.92 6.39 5.86
N MET A 41 36.20 7.05 4.73
CA MET A 41 35.46 8.22 4.27
C MET A 41 33.99 7.89 3.97
N GLY A 42 33.71 6.74 3.34
CA GLY A 42 32.34 6.28 3.12
C GLY A 42 31.57 5.92 4.40
N SER A 43 32.25 5.30 5.36
CA SER A 43 31.67 5.01 6.68
C SER A 43 31.41 6.28 7.49
N SER A 44 32.25 7.30 7.33
CA SER A 44 32.07 8.62 7.94
C SER A 44 30.89 9.37 7.31
N ALA A 45 30.76 9.30 5.98
CA ALA A 45 29.61 9.85 5.26
C ALA A 45 28.30 9.15 5.66
N SER A 46 28.32 7.82 5.82
CA SER A 46 27.14 7.02 6.20
C SER A 46 26.67 7.21 7.64
N THR A 47 27.55 7.74 8.50
CA THR A 47 27.26 8.04 9.91
C THR A 47 27.14 9.54 10.17
N GLU A 48 27.12 10.36 9.11
CA GLU A 48 27.04 11.83 9.19
C GLU A 48 28.17 12.48 10.00
N SER A 49 29.29 11.78 10.19
CA SER A 49 30.41 12.31 10.98
C SER A 49 31.19 13.40 10.22
N GLY A 50 31.20 13.35 8.88
CA GLY A 50 31.85 14.36 8.04
C GLY A 50 33.38 14.40 8.12
N LEU A 51 34.01 13.32 8.60
CA LEU A 51 35.45 13.24 8.72
C LEU A 51 36.09 12.88 7.37
N ASN A 52 37.05 13.71 6.97
CA ASN A 52 37.67 13.62 5.67
C ASN A 52 39.13 13.14 5.76
N VAL A 53 39.40 11.94 5.25
CA VAL A 53 40.75 11.32 5.29
C VAL A 53 41.55 11.61 4.01
N ALA A 54 40.87 11.90 2.90
CA ALA A 54 41.49 12.23 1.61
C ALA A 54 41.04 13.63 1.15
N ASN A 55 41.84 14.37 0.40
CA ASN A 55 41.46 15.74 0.02
C ASN A 55 40.24 15.76 -0.94
N LEU A 56 39.10 16.33 -0.51
CA LEU A 56 37.88 16.40 -1.32
C LEU A 56 38.06 17.21 -2.61
N ASN A 57 38.96 18.19 -2.61
CA ASN A 57 39.23 19.00 -3.80
C ASN A 57 39.96 18.22 -4.90
N GLU A 58 40.64 17.13 -4.55
CA GLU A 58 41.34 16.26 -5.49
C GLU A 58 40.44 15.13 -6.03
N LEU A 59 39.30 14.89 -5.36
CA LEU A 59 38.29 13.92 -5.80
C LEU A 59 37.54 14.39 -7.04
N LYS A 60 37.16 13.43 -7.88
CA LYS A 60 36.30 13.69 -9.03
C LYS A 60 34.84 13.92 -8.61
N LEU A 61 34.10 14.64 -9.45
CA LEU A 61 32.70 14.97 -9.22
C LEU A 61 31.83 13.75 -8.89
N TYR A 62 32.05 12.61 -9.53
CA TYR A 62 31.24 11.41 -9.25
C TYR A 62 31.54 10.81 -7.86
N GLN A 63 32.77 10.91 -7.35
CA GLN A 63 33.13 10.47 -5.99
C GLN A 63 32.53 11.42 -4.94
N GLN A 64 32.58 12.72 -5.21
CA GLN A 64 31.94 13.73 -4.37
C GLN A 64 30.41 13.55 -4.32
N LEU A 65 29.82 13.26 -5.48
CA LEU A 65 28.38 13.01 -5.60
C LEU A 65 27.96 11.74 -4.86
N TYR A 66 28.79 10.69 -4.89
CA TYR A 66 28.56 9.49 -4.08
C TYR A 66 28.53 9.83 -2.58
N LEU A 67 29.52 10.59 -2.09
CA LEU A 67 29.56 10.99 -0.67
C LEU A 67 28.34 11.81 -0.30
N TYR A 68 27.97 12.78 -1.14
CA TYR A 68 26.78 13.61 -0.93
C TYR A 68 25.49 12.79 -0.86
N PHE A 69 25.27 11.88 -1.82
CA PHE A 69 24.07 11.03 -1.81
C PHE A 69 24.04 10.04 -0.66
N THR A 70 25.20 9.47 -0.31
CA THR A 70 25.30 8.55 0.82
C THR A 70 24.79 9.22 2.08
N THR A 71 25.31 10.41 2.40
CA THR A 71 24.89 11.27 3.52
C THR A 71 23.39 11.61 3.46
N VAL A 72 22.87 12.01 2.29
CA VAL A 72 21.43 12.29 2.15
C VAL A 72 20.56 11.06 2.45
N PHE A 73 20.98 9.87 2.01
CA PHE A 73 20.21 8.65 2.23
C PHE A 73 20.33 8.08 3.65
N THR A 74 21.47 8.30 4.31
CA THR A 74 21.70 7.83 5.69
C THR A 74 21.13 8.77 6.74
N GLN A 75 20.83 10.01 6.38
CA GLN A 75 20.23 10.99 7.28
C GLN A 75 18.88 10.52 7.85
N MET A 76 18.68 10.81 9.14
CA MET A 76 17.48 10.37 9.90
C MET A 76 16.17 10.83 9.26
N GLY A 77 16.15 12.01 8.64
CA GLY A 77 14.97 12.52 7.93
C GLY A 77 14.55 11.63 6.77
N PHE A 78 15.49 11.20 5.94
CA PHE A 78 15.22 10.37 4.76
C PHE A 78 14.65 9.00 5.16
N VAL A 79 15.30 8.35 6.14
CA VAL A 79 14.87 7.03 6.62
C VAL A 79 13.46 7.08 7.22
N ASN A 80 13.16 8.12 8.00
CA ASN A 80 11.82 8.29 8.58
C ASN A 80 10.74 8.47 7.50
N ILE A 81 11.00 9.29 6.47
CA ILE A 81 10.06 9.49 5.36
C ILE A 81 9.84 8.17 4.61
N LEU A 82 10.91 7.40 4.35
CA LEU A 82 10.82 6.10 3.66
C LEU A 82 9.94 5.12 4.44
N VAL A 83 10.09 5.03 5.75
CA VAL A 83 9.25 4.17 6.60
C VAL A 83 7.78 4.60 6.57
N VAL A 84 7.51 5.90 6.57
CA VAL A 84 6.13 6.42 6.47
C VAL A 84 5.51 6.06 5.11
N VAL A 85 6.26 6.16 4.01
CA VAL A 85 5.77 5.78 2.67
C VAL A 85 5.45 4.29 2.61
N VAL A 86 6.34 3.43 3.12
CA VAL A 86 6.09 1.97 3.19
C VAL A 86 4.86 1.67 4.03
N ARG A 87 4.71 2.36 5.17
CA ARG A 87 3.54 2.21 6.05
C ARG A 87 2.25 2.67 5.35
N LEU A 88 2.28 3.76 4.59
CA LEU A 88 1.13 4.24 3.83
C LEU A 88 0.76 3.29 2.69
N TYR A 89 1.74 2.70 2.00
CA TYR A 89 1.50 1.65 1.00
C TYR A 89 0.80 0.43 1.61
N TRP A 90 1.26 -0.03 2.77
CA TRP A 90 0.64 -1.16 3.46
C TRP A 90 -0.76 -0.82 3.96
N PHE A 91 -0.97 0.41 4.47
CA PHE A 91 -2.27 0.91 4.88
C PHE A 91 -3.26 0.97 3.71
N ASN A 92 -2.86 1.54 2.56
CA ASN A 92 -3.71 1.58 1.36
C ASN A 92 -4.09 0.17 0.88
N LYS A 93 -3.16 -0.79 0.94
CA LYS A 93 -3.44 -2.20 0.61
C LYS A 93 -4.39 -2.86 1.61
N HIS A 94 -4.29 -2.52 2.90
CA HIS A 94 -5.18 -3.05 3.91
C HIS A 94 -6.60 -2.50 3.76
N LEU A 95 -6.73 -1.19 3.50
CA LEU A 95 -8.02 -0.54 3.27
C LEU A 95 -8.73 -1.09 2.02
N SER A 96 -8.02 -1.32 0.91
CA SER A 96 -8.66 -1.88 -0.29
C SER A 96 -9.19 -3.29 -0.08
N SER A 97 -8.48 -4.13 0.71
CA SER A 97 -8.98 -5.44 1.10
C SER A 97 -10.19 -5.34 2.02
N PHE A 98 -10.20 -4.38 2.95
CA PHE A 98 -11.33 -4.16 3.84
C PHE A 98 -12.56 -3.67 3.06
N ASP A 99 -12.39 -2.73 2.14
CA ASP A 99 -13.48 -2.19 1.32
C ASP A 99 -14.11 -3.27 0.43
N ALA A 100 -13.31 -4.15 -0.17
CA ALA A 100 -13.82 -5.29 -0.93
C ALA A 100 -14.62 -6.27 -0.05
N MET A 101 -14.17 -6.52 1.19
CA MET A 101 -14.89 -7.38 2.13
C MET A 101 -16.17 -6.73 2.64
N PHE A 102 -16.09 -5.45 3.02
CA PHE A 102 -17.21 -4.65 3.50
C PHE A 102 -18.27 -4.48 2.42
N SER A 103 -17.87 -4.15 1.19
CA SER A 103 -18.78 -4.06 0.04
C SER A 103 -19.53 -5.37 -0.18
N LYS A 104 -18.85 -6.53 -0.13
CA LYS A 104 -19.50 -7.85 -0.21
C LYS A 104 -20.46 -8.11 0.96
N ALA A 105 -20.06 -7.78 2.18
CA ALA A 105 -20.91 -7.94 3.36
C ALA A 105 -22.16 -7.05 3.28
N LEU A 106 -21.99 -5.80 2.84
CA LEU A 106 -23.08 -4.85 2.62
C LEU A 106 -24.04 -5.39 1.56
N LEU A 107 -23.52 -5.86 0.42
CA LEU A 107 -24.32 -6.45 -0.67
C LEU A 107 -25.08 -7.70 -0.22
N SER A 108 -24.46 -8.54 0.62
CA SER A 108 -25.11 -9.72 1.20
C SER A 108 -26.18 -9.38 2.23
N SER A 109 -26.06 -8.23 2.91
CA SER A 109 -27.03 -7.78 3.92
C SER A 109 -28.21 -7.01 3.32
N MET A 110 -28.12 -6.59 2.06
CA MET A 110 -29.26 -6.01 1.35
C MET A 110 -30.27 -7.13 1.04
N PRO A 111 -31.53 -7.03 1.50
CA PRO A 111 -32.56 -8.03 1.25
C PRO A 111 -33.11 -7.91 -0.19
N VAL A 112 -32.23 -8.04 -1.19
CA VAL A 112 -32.58 -7.91 -2.62
C VAL A 112 -33.63 -8.94 -3.01
N GLU A 113 -33.52 -10.15 -2.47
CA GLU A 113 -34.48 -11.24 -2.71
C GLU A 113 -35.86 -10.95 -2.08
N GLU A 114 -35.89 -10.38 -0.87
CA GLU A 114 -37.13 -10.10 -0.14
C GLU A 114 -37.88 -8.90 -0.74
N GLU A 115 -37.16 -7.84 -1.11
CA GLU A 115 -37.75 -6.69 -1.81
C GLU A 115 -38.24 -7.08 -3.20
N ALA A 116 -37.48 -7.89 -3.95
CA ALA A 116 -37.92 -8.38 -5.26
C ALA A 116 -39.17 -9.26 -5.17
N GLN A 117 -39.28 -10.12 -4.14
CA GLN A 117 -40.49 -10.91 -3.89
C GLN A 117 -41.68 -10.02 -3.52
N THR A 118 -41.46 -9.00 -2.70
CA THR A 118 -42.52 -8.05 -2.30
C THR A 118 -43.04 -7.27 -3.49
N LEU A 119 -42.16 -6.76 -4.37
CA LEU A 119 -42.56 -6.10 -5.62
C LEU A 119 -43.30 -7.04 -6.58
N ARG A 120 -42.89 -8.30 -6.69
CA ARG A 120 -43.62 -9.29 -7.52
C ARG A 120 -45.03 -9.54 -6.99
N ARG A 121 -45.19 -9.63 -5.66
CA ARG A 121 -46.51 -9.81 -5.02
C ARG A 121 -47.43 -8.61 -5.25
N THR A 122 -46.92 -7.39 -5.12
CA THR A 122 -47.73 -6.18 -5.35
C THR A 122 -48.14 -6.02 -6.82
N LEU A 123 -47.25 -6.36 -7.77
CA LEU A 123 -47.58 -6.36 -9.19
C LEU A 123 -48.64 -7.41 -9.56
N ALA A 124 -48.53 -8.62 -9.00
CA ALA A 124 -49.53 -9.67 -9.18
C ALA A 124 -50.89 -9.22 -8.64
N TRP A 125 -50.92 -8.65 -7.43
CA TRP A 125 -52.13 -8.09 -6.83
C TRP A 125 -52.76 -6.98 -7.68
N ASN A 126 -51.95 -6.02 -8.16
CA ASN A 126 -52.44 -4.95 -9.02
C ASN A 126 -53.03 -5.48 -10.33
N THR A 127 -52.37 -6.45 -10.96
CA THR A 127 -52.83 -7.06 -12.21
C THR A 127 -54.14 -7.81 -12.01
N GLU A 128 -54.26 -8.58 -10.92
CA GLU A 128 -55.48 -9.31 -10.57
C GLU A 128 -56.62 -8.33 -10.26
N ASN A 129 -56.34 -7.29 -9.47
CA ASN A 129 -57.30 -6.25 -9.13
C ASN A 129 -57.81 -5.50 -10.38
N SER A 130 -56.94 -5.17 -11.34
CA SER A 130 -57.36 -4.60 -12.62
C SER A 130 -58.26 -5.53 -13.43
N ARG A 131 -58.04 -6.86 -13.39
CA ARG A 131 -58.93 -7.83 -14.04
C ARG A 131 -60.29 -7.90 -13.36
N TYR A 132 -60.34 -7.88 -12.03
CA TYR A 132 -61.61 -7.83 -11.29
C TYR A 132 -62.40 -6.58 -11.65
N LEU A 133 -61.77 -5.41 -11.66
CA LEU A 133 -62.44 -4.16 -12.04
C LEU A 133 -62.99 -4.24 -13.47
N HIS A 134 -62.20 -4.74 -14.42
CA HIS A 134 -62.65 -4.94 -15.80
C HIS A 134 -63.83 -5.93 -15.92
N GLN A 135 -63.85 -7.01 -15.13
CA GLN A 135 -64.98 -7.97 -15.08
C GLN A 135 -66.24 -7.35 -14.45
N THR A 136 -66.10 -6.55 -13.39
CA THR A 136 -67.23 -5.86 -12.77
C THR A 136 -67.86 -4.81 -13.68
N HIS A 137 -67.06 -4.11 -14.50
CA HIS A 137 -67.58 -3.20 -15.52
C HIS A 137 -68.33 -3.93 -16.65
N LEU A 138 -68.03 -5.21 -16.89
CA LEU A 138 -68.74 -6.08 -17.84
C LEU A 138 -69.99 -6.76 -17.24
N GLY A 139 -70.38 -6.41 -16.01
CA GLY A 139 -71.57 -6.96 -15.35
C GLY A 139 -71.46 -8.42 -14.91
N GLN A 140 -70.25 -8.99 -14.88
CA GLN A 140 -70.01 -10.37 -14.44
C GLN A 140 -69.69 -10.41 -12.93
N GLN A 141 -70.37 -11.29 -12.18
CA GLN A 141 -70.17 -11.49 -10.74
C GLN A 141 -68.82 -12.14 -10.43
N LYS A 142 -68.19 -11.72 -9.33
CA LYS A 142 -66.87 -12.13 -8.84
C LYS A 142 -66.73 -13.67 -8.75
N PRO A 143 -65.69 -14.29 -9.34
CA PRO A 143 -65.41 -15.72 -9.10
C PRO A 143 -64.94 -15.94 -7.64
N GLU A 144 -65.51 -16.96 -6.99
CA GLU A 144 -65.14 -17.39 -5.62
C GLU A 144 -63.67 -17.81 -5.56
N PRO A 145 -62.90 -17.41 -4.53
CA PRO A 145 -61.50 -17.83 -4.43
C PRO A 145 -61.43 -19.34 -4.18
N LEU A 146 -60.68 -20.05 -5.04
CA LEU A 146 -60.28 -21.44 -4.80
C LEU A 146 -59.56 -21.52 -3.45
N ALA A 147 -60.20 -22.18 -2.49
CA ALA A 147 -59.67 -22.37 -1.15
C ALA A 147 -58.50 -23.38 -1.19
N LYS A 148 -57.31 -22.86 -0.83
CA LYS A 148 -56.04 -23.51 -0.47
C LYS A 148 -55.32 -24.34 -1.52
#